data_AF-A0A2S9GPM4-F1
#
_entry.id   AF-A0A2S9GPM4-F1
#
_cell.length_a   1.000
_cell.length_b   1.000
_cell.length_c   1.000
_cell.angle_alpha   90.00
_cell.angle_beta   90.00
_cell.angle_gamma   90.00
#
_symmetry.space_group_name_H-M   'P 1'
#
loop_
_entity.id
_entity.type
_entity.pdbx_description
1 polymer ?
#
loop_
_entity_poly.entity_id
_entity_poly.type
_entity_poly.pdbx_seq_one_letter_code
_entity_poly.pdbx_strand_id
1 'polypeptide(L)' 'GADVAVVFAGLAEADESEGFDRTALDLPETQRHVISAVAAAAARTVVVLANGGVVCMESWHDDVDAILEGFLLGQ' A
#
# COMPACT_ATOMS: atom_id res chain seq x y z
N GLY A 1 16.62 -15.81 -0.99
CA GLY A 1 15.99 -14.53 -0.62
C GLY A 1 16.39 -13.48 -1.62
N ALA A 2 15.63 -12.39 -1.69
CA ALA A 2 16.00 -11.18 -2.45
C ALA A 2 16.63 -10.15 -1.51
N ASP A 3 17.49 -9.28 -2.04
CA ASP A 3 18.11 -8.19 -1.26
C ASP A 3 17.09 -7.10 -0.87
N VAL A 4 16.05 -6.92 -1.70
CA VAL A 4 14.94 -5.99 -1.50
C VAL A 4 13.66 -6.62 -2.05
N ALA A 5 12.56 -6.54 -1.29
CA ALA A 5 11.22 -6.82 -1.76
C ALA A 5 10.50 -5.51 -2.09
N VAL A 6 9.83 -5.44 -3.23
CA VAL A 6 9.01 -4.29 -3.63
C VAL A 6 7.55 -4.73 -3.70
N VAL A 7 6.72 -4.18 -2.82
CA VAL A 7 5.29 -4.51 -2.71
C VAL A 7 4.48 -3.36 -3.30
N PHE A 8 3.69 -3.64 -4.33
CA PHE A 8 2.71 -2.69 -4.85
C PHE A 8 1.39 -2.87 -4.11
N ALA A 9 0.90 -1.79 -3.52
CA ALA A 9 -0.32 -1.74 -2.74
C ALA A 9 -1.13 -0.50 -3.15
N GLY A 10 -2.43 -0.51 -2.88
CA GLY A 10 -3.31 0.54 -3.37
C GLY A 10 -4.78 0.23 -3.21
N LEU A 11 -5.60 1.06 -3.85
CA LEU A 11 -7.06 0.92 -3.84
C LEU A 11 -7.55 0.35 -5.16
N ALA A 12 -8.63 -0.43 -5.10
CA ALA A 12 -9.28 -0.89 -6.32
C ALA A 12 -10.13 0.24 -6.91
N GLU A 13 -10.43 0.16 -8.21
CA GLU A 13 -11.32 1.13 -8.87
C GLU A 13 -12.69 1.26 -8.16
N ALA A 14 -13.20 0.15 -7.65
CA ALA A 14 -14.46 0.10 -6.88
C ALA A 14 -14.40 0.82 -5.53
N ASP A 15 -13.21 1.10 -5.00
CA ASP A 15 -13.02 1.85 -3.75
C ASP A 15 -12.92 3.37 -4.02
N GLU A 16 -12.70 3.79 -5.27
CA GLU A 16 -12.44 5.19 -5.64
C GLU A 16 -13.29 5.68 -6.83
N SER A 17 -14.47 5.08 -7.04
CA SER A 17 -15.30 5.45 -8.19
C SER A 17 -16.07 6.76 -8.00
N GLU A 18 -16.47 7.36 -9.12
CA GLU A 18 -17.29 8.57 -9.15
C GLU A 18 -18.67 8.37 -8.50
N GLY A 19 -19.15 9.41 -7.81
CA GLY A 19 -20.51 9.44 -7.28
C GLY A 19 -20.65 8.94 -5.84
N PHE A 20 -19.56 8.60 -5.17
CA PHE A 20 -19.54 8.36 -3.72
C PHE A 20 -18.20 8.77 -3.08
N ASP A 21 -18.24 8.97 -1.76
CA ASP A 21 -17.06 9.16 -0.92
C ASP A 21 -16.70 7.85 -0.23
N ARG A 22 -15.39 7.63 -0.01
CA ARG A 22 -14.91 6.54 0.82
C ARG A 22 -15.33 6.71 2.27
N THR A 23 -15.59 5.60 2.95
CA THR A 23 -15.93 5.56 4.39
C THR A 23 -14.73 5.25 5.29
N ALA A 24 -13.60 4.83 4.70
CA ALA A 24 -12.36 4.53 5.39
C ALA A 24 -11.15 4.95 4.54
N LEU A 25 -10.03 5.22 5.20
CA LEU A 25 -8.77 5.58 4.54
C LEU A 25 -7.81 4.39 4.43
N ASP A 26 -8.07 3.30 5.15
CA ASP A 26 -7.18 2.15 5.21
C ASP A 26 -7.05 1.44 3.87
N LEU A 27 -5.86 0.89 3.63
CA LEU A 27 -5.71 -0.17 2.63
C LEU A 27 -6.54 -1.40 3.02
N PRO A 28 -7.00 -2.20 2.04
CA PRO A 28 -7.65 -3.48 2.31
C PRO A 28 -6.83 -4.31 3.30
N GLU A 29 -7.51 -4.89 4.31
CA GLU A 29 -6.86 -5.62 5.40
C GLU A 29 -5.93 -6.72 4.90
N THR A 30 -6.30 -7.40 3.81
CA THR A 30 -5.47 -8.42 3.17
C THR A 30 -4.13 -7.86 2.66
N GLN A 31 -4.11 -6.64 2.11
CA GLN A 31 -2.87 -5.99 1.68
C GLN A 31 -1.99 -5.65 2.88
N ARG A 32 -2.57 -5.13 3.97
CA ARG A 32 -1.82 -4.82 5.20
C ARG A 32 -1.17 -6.08 5.79
N HIS A 33 -1.88 -7.20 5.82
CA HIS A 33 -1.31 -8.48 6.25
C HIS A 33 -0.16 -8.95 5.34
N VAL A 34 -0.29 -8.80 4.02
CA VAL A 34 0.80 -9.15 3.08
C VAL A 34 2.02 -8.26 3.30
N ILE A 35 1.83 -6.95 3.49
CA ILE A 35 2.92 -6.00 3.76
C ILE A 35 3.70 -6.44 5.01
N SER A 36 3.02 -6.65 6.14
CA SER A 36 3.70 -7.07 7.38
C SER A 36 4.35 -8.45 7.25
N ALA A 37 3.74 -9.39 6.54
CA ALA A 37 4.33 -10.71 6.32
C ALA A 37 5.60 -10.65 5.44
N VAL A 38 5.62 -9.80 4.42
CA VAL A 38 6.79 -9.58 3.57
C VAL A 38 7.89 -8.85 4.35
N ALA A 39 7.53 -7.81 5.10
CA ALA A 39 8.43 -7.08 5.99
C ALA A 39 9.15 -8.00 6.99
N ALA A 40 8.42 -8.96 7.58
CA ALA A 40 8.99 -9.92 8.52
C ALA A 40 9.96 -10.94 7.87
N ALA A 41 9.88 -11.14 6.55
CA ALA A 41 10.64 -12.18 5.83
C ALA A 41 11.78 -11.64 4.96
N ALA A 42 11.64 -10.42 4.42
CA ALA A 42 12.61 -9.80 3.53
C ALA A 42 13.71 -9.05 4.30
N ALA A 43 14.90 -8.94 3.70
CA ALA A 43 15.99 -8.16 4.29
C ALA A 43 15.71 -6.65 4.26
N ARG A 44 15.02 -6.19 3.21
CA ARG A 44 14.50 -4.84 3.04
C ARG A 44 13.18 -4.88 2.29
N THR A 45 12.23 -4.05 2.67
CA THR A 45 10.91 -3.94 2.06
C THR A 45 10.61 -2.51 1.66
N VAL A 46 10.20 -2.32 0.41
CA VAL A 46 9.70 -1.05 -0.12
C VAL A 46 8.24 -1.23 -0.50
N VAL A 47 7.37 -0.33 -0.04
CA VAL A 47 5.97 -0.29 -0.47
C VAL A 47 5.77 0.83 -1.48
N VAL A 48 5.22 0.52 -2.64
CA VAL A 48 4.82 1.49 -3.65
C VAL A 48 3.30 1.58 -3.64
N LEU A 49 2.78 2.79 -3.40
CA LEU A 49 1.36 3.07 -3.27
C LEU A 49 0.77 3.58 -4.58
N ALA A 50 -0.39 3.04 -4.95
CA ALA A 50 -1.18 3.45 -6.10
C ALA A 50 -2.65 3.65 -5.68
N ASN A 51 -3.02 4.90 -5.44
CA ASN A 51 -4.34 5.31 -4.95
C ASN A 51 -4.67 6.72 -5.45
N GLY A 52 -5.92 6.97 -5.81
CA GLY A 52 -6.41 8.28 -6.25
C GLY A 52 -6.49 9.31 -5.12
N GLY A 53 -6.83 8.86 -3.90
CA GLY A 53 -6.86 9.69 -2.70
C GLY A 53 -5.90 9.22 -1.61
N VAL A 54 -5.86 9.95 -0.49
CA VAL A 54 -4.99 9.60 0.65
C VAL A 54 -5.35 8.24 1.25
N VAL A 55 -4.34 7.50 1.72
CA VAL A 55 -4.50 6.22 2.43
C VAL A 55 -3.82 6.26 3.80
N CYS A 56 -4.42 5.55 4.76
CA CYS A 56 -3.87 5.39 6.10
C CYS A 56 -2.70 4.39 6.07
N MET A 57 -1.59 4.77 6.69
CA MET A 57 -0.39 3.93 6.80
C MET A 57 -0.18 3.37 8.22
N GLU A 58 -1.09 3.71 9.15
CA GLU A 58 -1.10 3.10 10.47
C GLU A 58 -1.20 1.58 10.37
N SER A 59 -0.59 0.89 11.33
CA SER A 59 -0.47 -0.57 11.41
C SER A 59 0.59 -1.25 10.54
N TRP A 60 1.33 -0.55 9.66
CA TRP A 60 2.37 -1.20 8.84
C TRP A 60 3.56 -0.31 8.44
N HIS A 61 3.45 1.02 8.50
CA HIS A 61 4.53 1.90 8.03
C HIS A 61 5.86 1.76 8.78
N ASP A 62 5.81 1.41 10.07
CA ASP A 62 7.00 1.16 10.89
C ASP A 62 7.69 -0.18 10.57
N ASP A 63 7.03 -1.07 9.84
CA ASP A 63 7.56 -2.40 9.50
C ASP A 63 8.41 -2.38 8.21
N VAL A 64 8.39 -1.30 7.43
CA VAL A 64 9.00 -1.24 6.08
C VAL A 64 10.12 -0.19 5.99
N ASP A 65 11.09 -0.43 5.11
CA ASP A 65 12.26 0.44 4.98
C ASP A 65 12.02 1.69 4.15
N ALA A 66 11.05 1.64 3.22
CA ALA A 66 10.69 2.80 2.40
C ALA A 66 9.25 2.72 1.90
N ILE A 67 8.66 3.90 1.70
CA ILE A 67 7.33 4.09 1.12
C ILE A 67 7.46 5.08 -0.04
N LEU A 68 6.94 4.71 -1.21
CA LEU A 68 6.84 5.56 -2.38
C LEU A 68 5.35 5.79 -2.71
N GLU A 69 4.89 7.02 -2.54
CA GLU A 69 3.55 7.44 -2.97
C GLU A 69 3.59 7.79 -4.47
N GLY A 70 2.84 7.02 -5.27
CA GLY A 70 2.76 7.19 -6.72
C GLY A 70 1.45 7.80 -7.21
N PHE A 71 0.41 7.87 -6.37
CA PHE A 71 -0.97 8.15 -6.77
C PHE A 71 -1.38 7.35 -8.03
N LEU A 72 -2.10 7.96 -8.98
CA LEU A 72 -2.41 7.37 -10.28
C LEU A 72 -1.55 8.04 -11.36
N LEU A 73 -0.50 7.34 -11.82
CA LEU A 73 0.56 7.90 -12.67
C LEU A 73 0.16 8.13 -14.15
N GLY A 74 -0.96 7.58 -14.59
CA GLY A 74 -1.36 7.64 -16.00
C GLY A 74 -0.40 6.89 -16.94
N GLN A 75 -0.43 7.26 -18.22
CA GLN A 75 0.42 6.74 -19.29
C GLN A 75 1.18 7.86 -19.99
#